data_AF-A0AAU8TV20-F1
#
_entry.id   AF-A0AAU8TV20-F1
#
_cell.length_a   1.000
_cell.length_b   1.000
_cell.length_c   1.000
_cell.angle_alpha   90.00
_cell.angle_beta   90.00
_cell.angle_gamma   90.00
#
_symmetry.space_group_name_H-M   'P 1'
#
loop_
_entity.id
_entity.type
_entity.pdbx_description
1 polymer ?
#
loop_
_entity_poly.entity_id
_entity_poly.type
_entity_poly.pdbx_seq_one_letter_code
_entity_poly.pdbx_strand_id
1 'polypeptide(L)'
;MPDDQRQVFLDSLVGGSAAHLTLAPGVTVSGMQAGACQGLALHVTRETLRPLQLQQVLERRFEQAVAFDGCFIYIDAQDALVIWHALPPQRTLFDRTLSRMLSLASLATLDARTPR
;
A
#
# COMPACT_ATOMS: atom_id res chain seq x y z
N MET A 1 12.42 -15.63 6.43
CA MET A 1 10.95 -15.73 6.59
C MET A 1 10.30 -14.47 6.00
N PRO A 2 9.02 -14.48 5.59
CA PRO A 2 8.34 -13.29 5.06
C PRO A 2 8.35 -12.11 6.03
N ASP A 3 8.38 -12.39 7.33
CA ASP A 3 8.41 -11.39 8.39
C ASP A 3 9.77 -10.66 8.49
N ASP A 4 10.88 -11.32 8.18
CA ASP A 4 12.22 -10.71 8.20
C ASP A 4 12.35 -9.62 7.12
N GLN A 5 11.83 -9.89 5.92
CA GLN A 5 11.85 -8.92 4.81
C GLN A 5 10.97 -7.71 5.09
N ARG A 6 9.80 -7.92 5.71
CA ARG A 6 8.91 -6.83 6.12
C ARG A 6 9.57 -5.97 7.20
N GLN A 7 10.29 -6.57 8.13
CA GLN A 7 10.99 -5.84 9.18
C GLN A 7 12.16 -5.01 8.63
N VAL A 8 12.94 -5.56 7.72
CA VAL A 8 14.01 -4.83 7.00
C VAL A 8 13.43 -3.68 6.17
N PHE A 9 12.30 -3.89 5.49
CA PHE A 9 11.60 -2.84 4.77
C PHE A 9 11.19 -1.69 5.70
N LEU A 10 10.58 -2.03 6.85
CA LEU A 10 10.18 -1.07 7.87
C LEU A 10 11.35 -0.25 8.40
N ASP A 11 12.47 -0.90 8.71
CA ASP A 11 13.67 -0.22 9.19
C ASP A 11 14.25 0.71 8.13
N SER A 12 14.27 0.27 6.87
CA SER A 12 14.72 1.09 5.74
C SER A 12 13.83 2.32 5.54
N LEU A 13 12.51 2.15 5.67
CA LEU A 13 11.52 3.20 5.52
C LEU A 13 11.65 4.25 6.63
N VAL A 14 11.75 3.82 7.90
CA VAL A 14 11.95 4.73 9.04
C VAL A 14 13.31 5.44 8.95
N GLY A 15 14.33 4.78 8.40
CA GLY A 15 15.64 5.38 8.13
C GLY A 15 15.67 6.36 6.95
N GLY A 16 14.55 6.60 6.26
CA GLY A 16 14.46 7.51 5.11
C GLY A 16 15.14 6.96 3.84
N SER A 17 15.47 5.67 3.81
CA SER A 17 16.02 5.00 2.63
C SER A 17 14.92 4.62 1.65
N ALA A 18 15.30 4.45 0.38
CA ALA A 18 14.40 3.93 -0.66
C ALA A 18 14.06 2.45 -0.37
N ALA A 19 12.97 2.23 0.36
CA ALA A 19 12.51 0.90 0.75
C ALA A 19 11.50 0.35 -0.27
N HIS A 20 11.64 -0.93 -0.63
CA HIS A 20 10.69 -1.65 -1.49
C HIS A 20 10.45 -3.05 -0.93
N LEU A 21 9.20 -3.50 -0.96
CA LEU A 21 8.77 -4.83 -0.55
C LEU A 21 7.80 -5.40 -1.58
N THR A 22 8.14 -6.54 -2.16
CA THR A 22 7.24 -7.26 -3.08
C THR A 22 6.31 -8.17 -2.29
N LEU A 23 5.00 -7.98 -2.44
CA LEU A 23 3.98 -8.81 -1.78
C LEU A 23 3.53 -9.98 -2.66
N ALA A 24 3.44 -9.73 -3.97
CA ALA A 24 3.11 -10.72 -5.00
C ALA A 24 3.68 -10.24 -6.35
N PRO A 25 3.73 -11.08 -7.40
CA PRO A 25 4.04 -10.62 -8.74
C PRO A 25 3.18 -9.42 -9.13
N GLY A 26 3.82 -8.29 -9.46
CA GLY A 26 3.16 -7.04 -9.83
C GLY A 26 2.40 -6.31 -8.72
N VAL A 27 2.58 -6.71 -7.45
CA VAL A 27 2.08 -5.97 -6.28
C VAL A 27 3.23 -5.68 -5.32
N THR A 28 3.57 -4.40 -5.16
CA THR A 28 4.69 -3.95 -4.33
C THR A 28 4.28 -2.84 -3.38
N VAL A 29 5.01 -2.70 -2.29
CA VAL A 29 4.93 -1.57 -1.36
C VAL A 29 6.26 -0.87 -1.37
N SER A 30 6.25 0.46 -1.48
CA SER A 30 7.46 1.28 -1.48
C SER A 30 7.34 2.45 -0.52
N GLY A 31 8.48 2.96 -0.08
CA GLY A 31 8.56 4.30 0.51
C GLY A 31 8.53 5.35 -0.59
N MET A 32 7.62 6.31 -0.49
CA MET A 32 7.46 7.37 -1.48
C MET A 32 7.30 8.74 -0.81
N GLN A 33 8.06 9.72 -1.28
CA GLN A 33 7.92 11.13 -0.89
C GLN A 33 6.86 11.82 -1.75
N ALA A 34 5.87 12.43 -1.10
CA ALA A 34 4.89 13.32 -1.71
C ALA A 34 5.11 14.74 -1.17
N GLY A 35 5.93 15.53 -1.87
CA GLY A 35 6.38 16.82 -1.38
C GLY A 35 7.24 16.66 -0.12
N ALA A 36 6.84 17.29 0.98
CA ALA A 36 7.51 17.17 2.29
C ALA A 36 7.01 15.99 3.12
N CYS A 37 6.02 15.23 2.62
CA CYS A 37 5.41 14.13 3.36
C CYS A 37 5.97 12.79 2.89
N GLN A 38 6.66 12.10 3.79
CA GLN A 38 7.02 10.70 3.58
C GLN A 38 5.77 9.82 3.70
N GLY A 39 5.64 8.85 2.81
CA GLY A 39 4.52 7.92 2.84
C GLY A 39 4.84 6.55 2.29
N LEU A 40 3.78 5.75 2.28
CA LEU A 40 3.71 4.41 1.75
C LEU A 40 2.95 4.43 0.45
N ALA A 41 3.51 3.81 -0.58
CA ALA A 41 2.82 3.58 -1.83
C ALA A 41 2.64 2.08 -2.05
N LEU A 42 1.39 1.64 -2.17
CA LEU A 42 1.03 0.32 -2.69
C LEU A 42 0.87 0.45 -4.20
N HIS A 43 1.68 -0.27 -4.97
CA HIS A 43 1.63 -0.31 -6.42
C HIS A 43 1.02 -1.62 -6.88
N VAL A 44 0.08 -1.54 -7.83
CA VAL A 44 -0.42 -2.67 -8.61
C VAL A 44 -0.10 -2.37 -10.06
N THR A 45 0.81 -3.14 -10.66
CA THR A 45 1.23 -2.90 -12.04
C THR A 45 0.08 -3.06 -13.01
N ARG A 46 0.17 -2.37 -14.15
CA ARG A 46 -0.85 -2.42 -15.21
C ARG A 46 -1.21 -3.86 -15.60
N GLU A 47 -0.24 -4.76 -15.67
CA GLU A 47 -0.42 -6.17 -16.07
C GLU A 47 -1.15 -7.00 -15.00
N THR A 48 -1.10 -6.54 -13.75
CA THR A 48 -1.70 -7.21 -12.59
C THR A 48 -3.06 -6.61 -12.21
N LEU A 49 -3.34 -5.41 -12.72
CA LEU A 49 -4.59 -4.70 -12.47
C LEU A 49 -5.77 -5.50 -13.03
N ARG A 50 -6.68 -5.90 -12.15
CA ARG A 50 -7.90 -6.62 -12.56
C ARG A 50 -8.89 -5.65 -13.24
N PRO A 51 -9.72 -6.14 -14.17
CA PRO A 51 -10.85 -5.37 -14.68
C PRO A 51 -11.68 -4.79 -13.53
N LEU A 52 -12.09 -3.53 -13.66
CA LEU A 52 -12.87 -2.78 -12.66
C LEU A 52 -12.18 -2.56 -11.31
N GLN A 53 -10.91 -2.96 -11.11
CA GLN A 53 -10.25 -2.79 -9.82
C GLN A 53 -10.15 -1.31 -9.41
N LEU A 54 -9.81 -0.43 -10.35
CA LEU A 54 -9.81 1.01 -10.10
C LEU A 54 -11.20 1.52 -9.67
N GLN A 55 -12.25 1.12 -10.39
CA GLN A 55 -13.62 1.49 -10.04
C GLN A 55 -13.99 1.02 -8.62
N GLN A 56 -13.73 -0.24 -8.30
CA GLN A 56 -14.02 -0.81 -6.98
C GLN A 56 -13.24 -0.11 -5.86
N VAL A 57 -11.98 0.25 -6.10
CA VAL A 57 -11.15 1.00 -5.15
C VAL A 57 -11.77 2.37 -4.87
N LEU A 58 -12.21 3.07 -5.92
CA LEU A 58 -12.85 4.38 -5.81
C LEU A 58 -14.21 4.30 -5.10
N GLU A 59 -15.06 3.34 -5.48
CA GLU A 59 -16.35 3.08 -4.84
C GLU A 59 -16.18 2.81 -3.35
N ARG A 60 -15.27 1.90 -2.97
CA ARG A 60 -14.99 1.62 -1.55
C ARG A 60 -14.46 2.82 -0.80
N ARG A 61 -13.54 3.59 -1.39
CA ARG A 61 -13.00 4.81 -0.78
C ARG A 61 -14.09 5.85 -0.55
N PHE A 62 -15.07 5.91 -1.44
CA PHE A 62 -16.21 6.81 -1.33
C PHE A 62 -17.21 6.34 -0.28
N GLU A 63 -17.66 5.08 -0.35
CA GLU A 63 -18.62 4.49 0.59
C GLU A 63 -18.10 4.44 2.03
N GLN A 64 -16.81 4.18 2.20
CA GLN A 64 -16.17 4.00 3.51
C GLN A 64 -15.10 5.07 3.76
N ALA A 65 -15.46 6.33 3.52
CA ALA A 65 -14.53 7.46 3.59
C ALA A 65 -13.76 7.55 4.92
N VAL A 66 -14.38 7.24 6.05
CA VAL A 66 -13.74 7.24 7.37
C VAL A 66 -12.76 6.07 7.52
N ALA A 67 -13.12 4.88 7.04
CA ALA A 67 -12.28 3.69 7.16
C ALA A 67 -11.00 3.79 6.33
N PHE A 68 -11.05 4.52 5.20
CA PHE A 68 -9.95 4.71 4.26
C PHE A 68 -9.44 6.15 4.23
N ASP A 69 -9.68 6.91 5.31
CA ASP A 69 -9.13 8.25 5.45
C ASP A 69 -7.60 8.22 5.35
N GLY A 70 -7.03 9.24 4.71
CA GLY A 70 -5.60 9.34 4.40
C GLY A 70 -5.11 8.52 3.20
N CYS A 71 -5.93 7.62 2.63
CA CYS A 71 -5.57 6.93 1.38
C CYS A 71 -5.88 7.81 0.15
N PHE A 72 -4.86 8.06 -0.66
CA PHE A 72 -4.92 8.75 -1.94
C PHE A 72 -4.76 7.74 -3.06
N ILE A 73 -5.63 7.78 -4.07
CA ILE A 73 -5.67 6.81 -5.16
C ILE A 73 -5.40 7.55 -6.46
N TYR A 74 -4.45 7.05 -7.24
CA TYR A 74 -4.16 7.60 -8.57
C TYR A 74 -3.58 6.52 -9.50
N ILE A 75 -3.52 6.85 -10.78
CA ILE A 75 -2.79 6.09 -11.78
C ILE A 75 -1.48 6.84 -12.07
N ASP A 76 -0.35 6.14 -12.02
CA ASP A 76 0.95 6.74 -12.32
C ASP A 76 1.25 6.75 -13.83
N ALA A 77 2.45 7.23 -14.20
CA ALA A 77 2.86 7.32 -15.60
C ALA A 77 3.07 5.95 -16.28
N GLN A 78 3.07 4.86 -15.52
CA GLN A 78 3.20 3.48 -16.00
C GLN A 78 1.84 2.75 -16.05
N ASP A 79 0.73 3.50 -15.93
CA ASP A 79 -0.63 2.96 -15.80
C ASP A 79 -0.81 2.03 -14.59
N ALA A 80 0.07 2.12 -13.58
CA ALA A 80 -0.08 1.34 -12.36
C ALA A 80 -1.09 2.04 -11.43
N LEU A 81 -1.91 1.24 -10.76
CA LEU A 81 -2.74 1.73 -9.67
C LEU A 81 -1.87 1.93 -8.44
N VAL A 82 -1.85 3.16 -7.93
CA VAL A 82 -1.14 3.51 -6.73
C VAL A 82 -2.12 3.96 -5.66
N ILE A 83 -1.99 3.35 -4.48
CA ILE A 83 -2.61 3.84 -3.25
C ILE A 83 -1.49 4.38 -2.38
N TRP A 84 -1.51 5.67 -2.10
CA TRP A 84 -0.56 6.34 -1.21
C TRP A 84 -1.21 6.66 0.14
N HIS A 85 -0.45 6.54 1.22
CA HIS A 85 -0.85 6.99 2.54
C HIS A 85 0.37 7.57 3.27
N ALA A 86 0.17 8.68 4.00
CA ALA A 86 1.24 9.30 4.81
C ALA A 86 1.81 8.28 5.81
N LEU A 87 3.10 8.32 6.06
CA LEU A 87 3.71 7.36 6.97
C LEU A 87 3.14 7.56 8.38
N PRO A 88 2.55 6.53 9.03
CA PRO A 88 2.03 6.71 10.37
C PRO A 88 3.19 7.00 11.34
N PRO A 89 2.99 7.86 12.35
CA PRO A 89 4.04 8.27 13.27
C PRO A 89 4.54 7.12 14.17
N GLN A 90 3.74 6.06 14.29
CA GLN A 90 4.06 4.90 15.10
C GLN A 90 4.26 3.67 14.22
N ARG A 91 5.39 2.99 14.39
CA ARG A 91 5.73 1.74 13.67
C ARG A 91 4.68 0.65 13.88
N THR A 92 4.02 0.62 15.03
CA THR A 92 2.93 -0.33 15.35
C THR A 92 1.68 -0.15 14.47
N LEU A 93 1.47 1.05 13.92
CA LEU A 93 0.35 1.38 13.05
C LEU A 93 0.65 1.11 11.56
N PHE A 94 1.91 0.83 11.23
CA PHE A 94 2.32 0.52 9.86
C PHE A 94 1.51 -0.63 9.28
N ASP A 95 1.52 -1.78 9.96
CA ASP A 95 0.85 -2.97 9.42
C ASP A 95 -0.65 -2.74 9.32
N ARG A 96 -1.26 -2.02 10.27
CA ARG A 96 -2.69 -1.65 10.17
C ARG A 96 -2.96 -0.77 8.95
N THR A 97 -2.05 0.15 8.63
CA THR A 97 -2.13 0.99 7.43
C THR A 97 -2.00 0.16 6.18
N LEU A 98 -1.04 -0.77 6.14
CA LEU A 98 -0.86 -1.68 5.01
C LEU A 98 -2.08 -2.61 4.81
N SER A 99 -2.59 -3.23 5.88
CA SER A 99 -3.83 -4.03 5.86
C SER A 99 -5.01 -3.23 5.29
N ARG A 100 -5.15 -1.96 5.68
CA ARG A 100 -6.19 -1.05 5.17
C ARG A 100 -6.00 -0.78 3.68
N MET A 101 -4.78 -0.46 3.24
CA MET A 101 -4.47 -0.23 1.82
C MET A 101 -4.75 -1.48 0.96
N LEU A 102 -4.36 -2.66 1.44
CA LEU A 102 -4.62 -3.93 0.77
C LEU A 102 -6.13 -4.24 0.71
N SER A 103 -6.86 -4.02 1.81
CA SER A 103 -8.31 -4.17 1.83
C SER A 103 -9.01 -3.23 0.84
N LEU A 104 -8.56 -1.96 0.78
CA LEU A 104 -9.05 -0.99 -0.19
C LEU A 104 -8.84 -1.46 -1.64
N ALA A 105 -7.69 -2.08 -1.93
CA ALA A 105 -7.36 -2.64 -3.24
C ALA A 105 -8.01 -4.01 -3.55
N SER A 106 -8.83 -4.57 -2.65
CA SER A 106 -9.32 -5.95 -2.74
C SER A 106 -8.19 -6.99 -2.81
N LEU A 107 -7.10 -6.74 -2.08
CA LEU A 107 -5.88 -7.54 -1.99
C LEU A 107 -5.58 -8.01 -0.56
N ALA A 108 -6.60 -8.08 0.31
CA ALA A 108 -6.44 -8.47 1.72
C ALA A 108 -5.79 -9.85 1.90
N THR A 109 -5.87 -10.74 0.91
CA THR A 109 -5.21 -12.06 0.93
C THR A 109 -3.68 -11.98 0.88
N LEU A 110 -3.12 -10.83 0.47
CA LEU A 110 -1.68 -10.56 0.48
C LEU A 110 -1.20 -10.04 1.84
N ASP A 111 -2.12 -9.79 2.77
CA ASP A 111 -1.77 -9.42 4.13
C ASP A 111 -1.29 -10.67 4.88
N ALA A 112 -0.01 -10.68 5.24
CA ALA A 112 0.61 -11.80 5.97
C ALA A 112 0.07 -11.98 7.40
N ARG A 113 -0.77 -11.06 7.88
CA ARG A 113 -1.51 -11.23 9.14
C ARG A 113 -2.74 -12.13 9.01
N THR A 114 -3.15 -12.47 7.79
CA THR A 114 -4.27 -13.38 7.58
C THR A 114 -3.77 -14.82 7.69
N PRO A 115 -4.14 -15.60 8.73
CA PRO A 115 -3.89 -17.03 8.70
C PRO A 115 -4.61 -17.60 7.47
N ARG A 116 -3.87 -18.40 6.69
CA ARG A 116 -4.45 -19.21 5.61
C ARG A 116 -5.46 -20.20 6.14
#